data_AF-A0A1S9RER4-F1
#
_entry.id   AF-A0A1S9RER4-F1
#
_cell.length_a   1.000
_cell.length_b   1.000
_cell.length_c   1.000
_cell.angle_alpha   90.00
_cell.angle_beta   90.00
_cell.angle_gamma   90.00
#
_symmetry.space_group_name_H-M   'P 1'
#
loop_
_entity.id
_entity.type
_entity.pdbx_description
1 polymer ?
#
loop_
_entity_poly.entity_id
_entity_poly.type
_entity_poly.pdbx_seq_one_letter_code
_entity_poly.pdbx_strand_id
1 'polypeptide(L)'
;MRPLVNDTLTLTNLKDRRVLVFWLLEIIAIIQFLLWLILASKVAAVPIYFNPLAASISSEPKLSSPLRATISKHIDHARKVNVERSLQQISIDIWFGLCFTVVMDAFAVVLTFNRALIRKFHNVVSQRLIFLASIILCAIWSWNAKKSGLCSRHALLLLAGGFTLYGLLGYILDKLEKRDISPGEAIRRGTFAQYSKDLGRFETSWTHAAFLAAIIGGLGLFLTSLVPPPWSAGLPVIHILLESLVLSMRGTKRSPRYISLSSPLFFAVVCVHWGVMPLSKNPRLSITPSYFLGLVLLSRFLLDAHLLTILRLRSELKWSRKNILISTPRLLAMCFVMLFLENLGVMVITYIKPLSVLVFFGLGIAGYMGAAAYDIAAKLTYIGV
;
A
#
# COMPACT_ATOMS: atom_id res chain seq x y z
N MET A 1 27.78 34.47 22.60
CA MET A 1 26.71 33.47 22.44
C MET A 1 26.36 33.37 20.97
N ARG A 2 26.64 32.25 20.29
CA ARG A 2 26.09 32.02 18.94
C ARG A 2 24.58 31.81 19.09
N PRO A 3 23.74 32.40 18.23
CA PRO A 3 22.31 32.15 18.29
C PRO A 3 22.06 30.65 18.14
N LEU A 4 21.14 30.09 18.92
CA LEU A 4 20.61 28.75 18.66
C LEU A 4 20.15 28.76 17.21
N VAL A 5 20.89 28.07 16.34
CA VAL A 5 20.46 27.86 14.96
C VAL A 5 19.14 27.13 15.07
N ASN A 6 18.07 27.76 14.60
CA ASN A 6 16.76 27.13 14.52
C ASN A 6 16.94 25.72 13.89
N ASP A 7 16.60 24.67 14.65
CA ASP A 7 16.55 23.26 14.19
C ASP A 7 15.55 23.05 13.03
N THR A 8 14.92 24.14 12.57
CA THR A 8 13.94 24.17 11.50
C THR A 8 14.57 24.53 10.16
N LEU A 9 14.55 23.60 9.20
CA LEU A 9 14.97 23.85 7.83
C LEU A 9 13.86 24.59 7.08
N THR A 10 14.18 25.77 6.57
CA THR A 10 13.30 26.49 5.64
C THR A 10 13.54 25.95 4.24
N LEU A 11 12.74 24.96 3.80
CA LEU A 11 12.99 24.18 2.58
C LEU A 11 13.02 25.00 1.27
N THR A 12 12.58 26.26 1.30
CA THR A 12 12.63 27.21 0.18
C THR A 12 13.95 27.98 0.10
N ASN A 13 14.76 27.98 1.15
CA ASN A 13 16.05 28.68 1.17
C ASN A 13 17.16 27.83 0.54
N LEU A 14 17.26 27.84 -0.78
CA LEU A 14 18.27 27.09 -1.54
C LEU A 14 19.72 27.56 -1.30
N LYS A 15 19.92 28.69 -0.59
CA LYS A 15 21.25 29.13 -0.17
C LYS A 15 21.76 28.35 1.06
N ASP A 16 20.89 27.66 1.79
CA ASP A 16 21.26 26.79 2.90
C ASP A 16 21.74 25.43 2.38
N ARG A 17 23.01 25.09 2.62
CA ARG A 17 23.61 23.80 2.23
C ARG A 17 22.82 22.60 2.76
N ARG A 18 22.16 22.71 3.92
CA ARG A 18 21.33 21.64 4.49
C ARG A 18 20.08 21.39 3.65
N VAL A 19 19.47 22.46 3.13
CA VAL A 19 18.33 22.37 2.21
C VAL A 19 18.74 21.72 0.89
N LEU A 20 19.93 22.05 0.37
CA LEU A 20 20.48 21.37 -0.81
C LEU A 20 20.69 19.87 -0.57
N VAL A 21 21.22 19.49 0.60
CA VAL A 21 21.40 18.06 0.95
C VAL A 21 20.05 17.35 1.07
N PHE A 22 19.05 17.98 1.69
CA PHE A 22 17.69 17.45 1.76
C PHE A 22 17.15 17.11 0.36
N TRP A 23 17.19 18.07 -0.57
CA TRP A 23 16.70 17.84 -1.93
C TRP A 23 17.54 16.82 -2.70
N LEU A 24 18.86 16.81 -2.50
CA LEU A 24 19.73 15.79 -3.10
C LEU A 24 19.36 14.37 -2.64
N LEU A 25 19.09 14.19 -1.34
CA LEU A 25 18.67 12.89 -0.80
C LEU A 25 17.32 12.44 -1.39
N GLU A 26 16.36 13.36 -1.58
CA GLU A 26 15.09 13.06 -2.25
C GLU A 26 15.29 12.64 -3.71
N ILE A 27 16.13 13.36 -4.47
CA ILE A 27 16.43 13.02 -5.86
C ILE A 27 17.09 11.64 -5.95
N ILE A 28 18.09 11.36 -5.12
CA ILE A 28 18.77 10.06 -5.07
C ILE A 28 17.76 8.95 -4.74
N ALA A 29 16.85 9.18 -3.79
CA ALA A 29 15.83 8.21 -3.42
C ALA A 29 14.85 7.92 -4.56
N ILE A 30 14.45 8.92 -5.35
CA ILE A 30 13.62 8.74 -6.54
C ILE A 30 14.36 7.89 -7.57
N ILE A 31 15.63 8.20 -7.85
CA ILE A 31 16.46 7.42 -8.79
C ILE A 31 16.58 5.97 -8.30
N GLN A 32 16.88 5.76 -7.01
CA GLN A 32 16.99 4.44 -6.40
C GLN A 32 15.68 3.66 -6.49
N PHE A 33 14.53 4.32 -6.24
CA PHE A 33 13.21 3.71 -6.40
C PHE A 33 12.97 3.27 -7.86
N LEU A 34 13.24 4.13 -8.84
CA LEU A 34 13.03 3.81 -10.25
C LEU A 34 13.92 2.64 -10.72
N LEU A 35 15.19 2.66 -10.35
CA LEU A 35 16.13 1.56 -10.66
C LEU A 35 15.67 0.24 -10.02
N TRP A 36 15.25 0.28 -8.76
CA TRP A 36 14.77 -0.91 -8.07
C TRP A 36 13.43 -1.40 -8.60
N LEU A 37 12.55 -0.50 -9.03
CA LEU A 37 11.28 -0.83 -9.66
C LEU A 37 11.51 -1.59 -10.97
N ILE A 38 12.47 -1.14 -11.79
CA ILE A 38 12.87 -1.85 -13.02
C ILE A 38 13.42 -3.24 -12.68
N LEU A 39 14.32 -3.34 -11.69
CA LEU A 39 14.90 -4.60 -11.28
C LEU A 39 13.85 -5.59 -10.76
N ALA A 40 13.02 -5.16 -9.81
CA ALA A 40 11.96 -5.98 -9.24
C ALA A 40 10.91 -6.39 -10.29
N SER A 41 10.60 -5.52 -11.26
CA SER A 41 9.69 -5.85 -12.37
C SER A 41 10.29 -6.94 -13.28
N LYS A 42 11.59 -6.88 -13.56
CA LYS A 42 12.30 -7.93 -14.30
C LYS A 42 12.28 -9.27 -13.55
N VAL A 43 12.56 -9.26 -12.25
CA VAL A 43 12.51 -10.48 -11.40
C VAL A 43 11.09 -11.05 -11.35
N ALA A 44 10.08 -10.19 -11.29
CA ALA A 44 8.67 -10.59 -11.31
C ALA A 44 8.18 -11.03 -12.71
N ALA A 45 9.04 -11.01 -13.73
CA ALA A 45 8.70 -11.27 -15.13
C ALA A 45 7.51 -10.43 -15.64
N VAL A 46 7.38 -9.19 -15.14
CA VAL A 46 6.35 -8.25 -15.59
C VAL A 46 6.84 -7.52 -16.84
N PRO A 47 6.14 -7.59 -17.97
CA PRO A 47 6.52 -6.83 -19.15
C PRO A 47 6.41 -5.33 -18.84
N ILE A 48 7.53 -4.62 -18.86
CA ILE A 48 7.58 -3.16 -18.74
C ILE A 48 7.29 -2.55 -20.12
N TYR A 49 6.13 -2.87 -20.68
CA TYR A 49 5.61 -2.23 -21.89
C TYR A 49 4.27 -1.62 -21.54
N PHE A 50 4.28 -0.32 -21.24
CA PHE A 50 3.05 0.47 -21.27
C PHE A 50 2.72 0.73 -22.75
N ASN A 51 1.84 -0.09 -23.32
CA ASN A 51 1.23 0.25 -24.60
C ASN A 51 -0.09 1.00 -24.32
N PRO A 52 -0.12 2.35 -24.34
CA PRO A 52 -1.35 3.11 -24.13
C PRO A 52 -2.41 2.81 -25.21
N LEU A 53 -2.02 2.29 -26.38
CA LEU A 53 -2.93 1.86 -27.44
C LEU A 53 -3.56 0.49 -27.19
N ALA A 54 -3.06 -0.34 -26.26
CA ALA A 54 -3.77 -1.56 -25.86
C ALA A 54 -5.09 -1.27 -25.11
N ALA A 55 -5.34 0.01 -24.78
CA ALA A 55 -6.59 0.51 -24.24
C ALA A 55 -7.65 0.82 -25.33
N SER A 56 -7.35 0.68 -26.63
CA SER A 56 -8.32 0.92 -27.70
C SER A 56 -9.22 -0.30 -27.94
N ILE A 57 -10.52 -0.11 -27.65
CA ILE A 57 -11.69 -0.73 -28.28
C ILE A 57 -11.63 -2.26 -28.42
N SER A 58 -12.02 -2.96 -27.37
CA SER A 58 -12.60 -4.31 -27.50
C SER A 58 -14.02 -4.17 -28.07
N SER A 59 -14.14 -3.97 -29.38
CA SER A 59 -15.39 -4.22 -30.09
C SER A 59 -15.57 -5.73 -30.22
N GLU A 60 -16.71 -6.23 -29.76
CA GLU A 60 -17.14 -7.61 -29.91
C GLU A 60 -16.91 -8.13 -31.35
N PRO A 61 -16.25 -9.29 -31.54
CA PRO A 61 -16.26 -9.93 -32.84
C PRO A 61 -17.63 -10.58 -33.06
N LYS A 62 -18.38 -10.02 -34.02
CA LYS A 62 -19.59 -10.64 -34.59
C LYS A 62 -19.28 -12.07 -35.02
N LEU A 63 -20.10 -12.98 -34.50
CA LEU A 63 -20.07 -14.41 -34.74
C LEU A 63 -20.50 -14.73 -36.19
N SER A 64 -19.67 -15.43 -36.96
CA SER A 64 -20.11 -16.11 -38.19
C SER A 64 -19.45 -17.49 -38.36
N SER A 65 -20.25 -18.53 -38.07
CA SER A 65 -20.35 -19.84 -38.77
C SER A 65 -19.15 -20.82 -38.80
N PRO A 66 -19.34 -22.12 -39.17
CA PRO A 66 -19.11 -23.22 -38.23
C PRO A 66 -18.10 -24.27 -38.75
N LEU A 67 -17.10 -24.63 -37.94
CA LEU A 67 -16.33 -25.86 -38.16
C LEU A 67 -16.30 -26.67 -36.85
N ARG A 68 -17.08 -27.75 -36.81
CA ARG A 68 -17.54 -28.42 -35.59
C ARG A 68 -16.84 -29.76 -35.43
N ALA A 69 -15.77 -29.81 -34.63
CA ALA A 69 -15.37 -30.97 -33.79
C ALA A 69 -14.00 -30.76 -33.12
N THR A 70 -12.97 -30.37 -33.87
CA THR A 70 -11.61 -30.12 -33.30
C THR A 70 -11.51 -28.75 -32.63
N ILE A 71 -12.36 -27.80 -33.05
CA ILE A 71 -12.48 -26.46 -32.50
C ILE A 71 -13.15 -26.46 -31.10
N SER A 72 -13.94 -27.47 -30.74
CA SER A 72 -14.65 -27.50 -29.45
C SER A 72 -13.69 -27.50 -28.26
N LYS A 73 -12.65 -28.34 -28.27
CA LYS A 73 -11.68 -28.38 -27.17
C LYS A 73 -10.83 -27.10 -27.08
N HIS A 74 -10.52 -26.49 -28.22
CA HIS A 74 -9.75 -25.24 -28.25
C HIS A 74 -10.61 -24.03 -27.86
N ILE A 75 -11.89 -23.96 -28.28
CA ILE A 75 -12.86 -22.95 -27.83
C ILE A 75 -13.19 -23.15 -26.36
N ASP A 76 -13.38 -24.37 -25.87
CA ASP A 76 -13.66 -24.62 -24.47
C ASP A 76 -12.46 -24.28 -23.58
N HIS A 77 -11.23 -24.54 -24.06
CA HIS A 77 -10.01 -24.11 -23.38
C HIS A 77 -9.83 -22.60 -23.42
N ALA A 78 -9.97 -21.95 -24.58
CA ALA A 78 -9.87 -20.50 -24.73
C ALA A 78 -10.96 -19.77 -23.93
N ARG A 79 -12.19 -20.27 -23.94
CA ARG A 79 -13.32 -19.76 -23.14
C ARG A 79 -13.06 -19.95 -21.65
N LYS A 80 -12.50 -21.10 -21.23
CA LYS A 80 -12.11 -21.36 -19.84
C LYS A 80 -11.01 -20.41 -19.37
N VAL A 81 -9.97 -20.21 -20.18
CA VAL A 81 -8.88 -19.26 -19.90
C VAL A 81 -9.41 -17.83 -19.83
N ASN A 82 -10.33 -17.43 -20.71
CA ASN A 82 -10.95 -16.10 -20.69
C ASN A 82 -11.84 -15.87 -19.46
N VAL A 83 -12.62 -16.87 -19.03
CA VAL A 83 -13.45 -16.79 -17.82
C VAL A 83 -12.58 -16.71 -16.56
N GLU A 84 -11.53 -17.52 -16.46
CA GLU A 84 -10.59 -17.48 -15.32
C GLU A 84 -9.85 -16.14 -15.25
N ARG A 85 -9.45 -15.58 -16.39
CA ARG A 85 -8.82 -14.26 -16.49
C ARG A 85 -9.77 -13.13 -16.10
N SER A 86 -11.03 -13.20 -16.52
CA SER A 86 -12.08 -12.24 -16.13
C SER A 86 -12.35 -12.27 -14.63
N LEU A 87 -12.45 -13.47 -14.04
CA LEU A 87 -12.65 -13.61 -12.59
C LEU A 87 -11.46 -13.04 -11.81
N GLN A 88 -10.23 -13.30 -12.28
CA GLN A 88 -9.02 -12.77 -11.65
C GLN A 88 -9.00 -11.24 -11.65
N GLN A 89 -9.39 -10.61 -12.76
CA GLN A 89 -9.43 -9.15 -12.86
C GLN A 89 -10.50 -8.54 -11.94
N ILE A 90 -11.71 -9.12 -11.94
CA ILE A 90 -12.80 -8.68 -11.05
C ILE A 90 -12.37 -8.80 -9.58
N SER A 91 -11.70 -9.91 -9.22
CA SER A 91 -11.15 -10.13 -7.89
C SER A 91 -10.12 -9.06 -7.50
N ILE A 92 -9.18 -8.72 -8.40
CA ILE A 92 -8.21 -7.66 -8.16
C ILE A 92 -8.92 -6.33 -7.90
N ASP A 93 -9.94 -5.99 -8.69
CA ASP A 93 -10.67 -4.74 -8.53
C ASP A 93 -11.52 -4.70 -7.25
N ILE A 94 -12.08 -5.83 -6.83
CA ILE A 94 -12.80 -5.94 -5.55
C ILE A 94 -11.85 -5.66 -4.38
N TRP A 95 -10.70 -6.33 -4.36
CA TRP A 95 -9.68 -6.13 -3.34
C TRP A 95 -9.18 -4.68 -3.35
N PHE A 96 -8.91 -4.13 -4.53
CA PHE A 96 -8.49 -2.76 -4.71
C PHE A 96 -9.53 -1.76 -4.16
N GLY A 97 -10.82 -1.94 -4.49
CA GLY A 97 -11.90 -1.11 -3.97
C GLY A 97 -12.07 -1.16 -2.45
N LEU A 98 -11.95 -2.36 -1.86
CA LEU A 98 -11.98 -2.53 -0.40
C LEU A 98 -10.76 -1.89 0.29
N CYS A 99 -9.59 -1.93 -0.32
CA CYS A 99 -8.36 -1.35 0.22
C CYS A 99 -8.27 0.17 -0.01
N PHE A 100 -8.96 0.73 -1.01
CA PHE A 100 -8.83 2.12 -1.42
C PHE A 100 -9.07 3.12 -0.27
N THR A 101 -10.19 2.99 0.43
CA THR A 101 -10.51 3.88 1.57
C THR A 101 -9.53 3.71 2.72
N VAL A 102 -9.05 2.48 2.97
CA VAL A 102 -8.07 2.18 4.03
C VAL A 102 -6.75 2.90 3.75
N VAL A 103 -6.32 2.91 2.49
CA VAL A 103 -5.10 3.59 2.06
C VAL A 103 -5.26 5.11 2.14
N MET A 104 -6.39 5.66 1.67
CA MET A 104 -6.70 7.09 1.81
C MET A 104 -6.69 7.56 3.27
N ASP A 105 -7.25 6.75 4.18
CA ASP A 105 -7.23 7.02 5.60
C ASP A 105 -5.82 6.94 6.21
N ALA A 106 -5.03 5.96 5.79
CA ALA A 106 -3.63 5.87 6.20
C ALA A 106 -2.85 7.12 5.77
N PHE A 107 -3.08 7.65 4.56
CA PHE A 107 -2.50 8.92 4.13
C PHE A 107 -2.93 10.09 5.01
N ALA A 108 -4.24 10.22 5.27
CA ALA A 108 -4.74 11.28 6.14
C ALA A 108 -4.08 11.21 7.54
N VAL A 109 -3.86 10.01 8.07
CA VAL A 109 -3.15 9.81 9.34
C VAL A 109 -1.66 10.15 9.24
N VAL A 110 -0.97 9.78 8.16
CA VAL A 110 0.44 10.15 7.95
C VAL A 110 0.62 11.66 7.91
N LEU A 111 -0.31 12.39 7.28
CA LEU A 111 -0.31 13.85 7.21
C LEU A 111 -0.54 14.55 8.57
N THR A 112 -0.86 13.79 9.63
CA THR A 112 -0.88 14.35 11.00
C THR A 112 0.51 14.52 11.59
N PHE A 113 1.54 13.93 10.97
CA PHE A 113 2.92 13.90 11.47
C PHE A 113 3.02 13.42 12.93
N ASN A 114 2.08 12.60 13.38
CA ASN A 114 2.10 12.01 14.71
C ASN A 114 2.58 10.55 14.62
N ARG A 115 3.85 10.30 14.95
CA ARG A 115 4.46 8.96 14.87
C ARG A 115 3.69 7.91 15.66
N ALA A 116 3.19 8.25 16.84
CA ALA A 116 2.42 7.35 17.67
C ALA A 116 1.11 6.95 16.98
N LEU A 117 0.35 7.94 16.50
CA LEU A 117 -0.91 7.70 15.80
C LEU A 117 -0.69 6.90 14.51
N ILE A 118 0.33 7.24 13.71
CA ILE A 118 0.67 6.53 12.48
C ILE A 118 0.95 5.06 12.75
N ARG A 119 1.78 4.77 13.77
CA ARG A 119 2.12 3.38 14.11
C ARG A 119 0.90 2.60 14.60
N LYS A 120 0.09 3.21 15.48
CA LYS A 120 -1.14 2.60 16.01
C LYS A 120 -2.14 2.33 14.89
N PHE A 121 -2.40 3.32 14.04
CA PHE A 121 -3.33 3.17 12.93
C PHE A 121 -2.85 2.12 11.92
N HIS A 122 -1.57 2.11 11.56
CA HIS A 122 -1.02 1.14 10.63
C HIS A 122 -1.16 -0.30 11.15
N ASN A 123 -0.73 -0.55 12.40
CA ASN A 123 -0.72 -1.90 12.99
C ASN A 123 -2.12 -2.38 13.40
N VAL A 124 -2.98 -1.49 13.92
CA VAL A 124 -4.26 -1.88 14.51
C VAL A 124 -5.41 -1.79 13.50
N VAL A 125 -5.31 -0.91 12.50
CA VAL A 125 -6.39 -0.65 11.53
C VAL A 125 -5.99 -1.08 10.13
N SER A 126 -4.97 -0.45 9.53
CA SER A 126 -4.67 -0.63 8.11
C SER A 126 -4.35 -2.07 7.75
N GLN A 127 -3.45 -2.72 8.50
CA GLN A 127 -3.07 -4.11 8.24
C GLN A 127 -4.25 -5.08 8.43
N ARG A 128 -5.09 -4.85 9.46
CA ARG A 128 -6.27 -5.69 9.72
C ARG A 128 -7.31 -5.57 8.62
N LEU A 129 -7.63 -4.35 8.16
CA LEU A 129 -8.61 -4.14 7.11
C LEU A 129 -8.11 -4.65 5.75
N ILE A 130 -6.82 -4.49 5.44
CA ILE A 130 -6.23 -5.09 4.23
C ILE A 130 -6.30 -6.62 4.30
N PHE A 131 -5.99 -7.22 5.46
CA PHE A 131 -6.10 -8.67 5.64
C PHE A 131 -7.56 -9.16 5.53
N LEU A 132 -8.51 -8.42 6.11
CA LEU A 132 -9.93 -8.71 5.97
C LEU A 132 -10.41 -8.60 4.52
N ALA A 133 -9.95 -7.60 3.76
CA ALA A 133 -10.24 -7.48 2.33
C ALA A 133 -9.72 -8.71 1.57
N SER A 134 -8.55 -9.24 1.93
CA SER A 134 -8.03 -10.50 1.36
C SER A 134 -8.87 -11.73 1.73
N ILE A 135 -9.44 -11.79 2.95
CA ILE A 135 -10.38 -12.87 3.33
C ILE A 135 -11.67 -12.79 2.52
N ILE A 136 -12.25 -11.59 2.42
CA ILE A 136 -13.47 -11.35 1.61
C ILE A 136 -13.19 -11.74 0.16
N LEU A 137 -12.03 -11.35 -0.37
CA LEU A 137 -11.62 -11.74 -1.71
C LEU A 137 -11.52 -13.26 -1.87
N CYS A 138 -10.86 -13.94 -0.93
CA CYS A 138 -10.72 -15.39 -0.94
C CYS A 138 -12.09 -16.08 -0.89
N ALA A 139 -13.03 -15.55 -0.11
CA ALA A 139 -14.40 -16.05 -0.03
C ALA A 139 -15.13 -15.93 -1.37
N ILE A 140 -15.10 -14.74 -1.97
CA ILE A 140 -15.72 -14.46 -3.28
C ILE A 140 -15.09 -15.35 -4.37
N TRP A 141 -13.77 -15.49 -4.36
CA TRP A 141 -13.05 -16.36 -5.29
C TRP A 141 -13.48 -17.82 -5.11
N SER A 142 -13.51 -18.31 -3.87
CA SER A 142 -13.85 -19.71 -3.55
C SER A 142 -15.28 -20.05 -3.93
N TRP A 143 -16.21 -19.10 -3.76
CA TRP A 143 -17.62 -19.23 -4.14
C TRP A 143 -17.82 -19.30 -5.66
N ASN A 144 -17.03 -18.52 -6.42
CA ASN A 144 -17.15 -18.43 -7.87
C ASN A 144 -16.24 -19.43 -8.62
N ALA A 145 -15.29 -20.07 -7.94
CA ALA A 145 -14.44 -21.10 -8.52
C ALA A 145 -15.25 -22.39 -8.80
N LYS A 146 -15.01 -23.03 -9.96
CA LYS A 146 -15.67 -24.31 -10.30
C LYS A 146 -15.42 -25.36 -9.20
N LYS A 147 -16.45 -26.18 -8.92
CA LYS A 147 -16.55 -27.24 -7.87
C LYS A 147 -15.39 -28.27 -7.80
N SER A 148 -14.40 -28.20 -8.67
CA SER A 148 -13.26 -29.13 -8.73
C SER A 148 -12.04 -28.66 -7.94
N GLY A 149 -11.96 -27.40 -7.50
CA GLY A 149 -10.81 -26.88 -6.75
C GLY A 149 -10.94 -27.07 -5.24
N LEU A 150 -9.82 -27.30 -4.54
CA LEU A 150 -9.76 -27.41 -3.07
C LEU A 150 -10.45 -26.22 -2.38
N CYS A 151 -10.31 -25.01 -2.94
CA CYS A 151 -10.94 -23.81 -2.42
C CYS A 151 -12.47 -23.81 -2.50
N SER A 152 -13.02 -24.32 -3.61
CA SER A 152 -14.49 -24.42 -3.79
C SER A 152 -15.12 -25.51 -2.91
N ARG A 153 -14.38 -26.59 -2.65
CA ARG A 153 -14.87 -27.74 -1.85
C ARG A 153 -14.88 -27.46 -0.36
N HIS A 154 -14.00 -26.57 0.11
CA HIS A 154 -13.81 -26.29 1.54
C HIS A 154 -13.93 -24.79 1.84
N ALA A 155 -14.83 -24.08 1.14
CA ALA A 155 -15.00 -22.64 1.27
C ALA A 155 -15.30 -22.21 2.72
N LEU A 156 -16.13 -22.96 3.45
CA LEU A 156 -16.40 -22.71 4.87
C LEU A 156 -15.17 -22.92 5.75
N LEU A 157 -14.36 -23.95 5.48
CA LEU A 157 -13.13 -24.22 6.23
C LEU A 157 -12.07 -23.13 5.95
N LEU A 158 -11.98 -22.66 4.70
CA LEU A 158 -11.08 -21.57 4.32
C LEU A 158 -11.51 -20.24 4.93
N LEU A 159 -12.81 -19.97 4.98
CA LEU A 159 -13.37 -18.82 5.68
C LEU A 159 -13.06 -18.88 7.18
N ALA A 160 -13.37 -20.01 7.83
CA ALA A 160 -13.05 -20.22 9.24
C ALA A 160 -11.56 -20.08 9.51
N GLY A 161 -10.71 -20.70 8.68
CA GLY A 161 -9.25 -20.56 8.74
C GLY A 161 -8.78 -19.11 8.54
N GLY A 162 -9.39 -18.39 7.60
CA GLY A 162 -9.14 -16.97 7.36
C GLY A 162 -9.46 -16.11 8.58
N PHE A 163 -10.63 -16.32 9.22
CA PHE A 163 -10.99 -15.61 10.46
C PHE A 163 -10.09 -16.00 11.64
N THR A 164 -9.68 -17.26 11.76
CA THR A 164 -8.68 -17.69 12.75
C THR A 164 -7.34 -16.99 12.53
N LEU A 165 -6.87 -16.92 11.28
CA LEU A 165 -5.66 -16.19 10.92
C LEU A 165 -5.81 -14.68 11.17
N TYR A 166 -6.99 -14.10 10.94
CA TYR A 166 -7.27 -12.70 11.25
C TYR A 166 -7.16 -12.44 12.74
N GLY A 167 -7.72 -13.31 13.58
CA GLY A 167 -7.61 -13.25 15.04
C GLY A 167 -6.16 -13.38 15.51
N LEU A 168 -5.42 -14.35 14.97
CA LEU A 168 -4.01 -14.57 15.27
C LEU A 168 -3.14 -13.37 14.86
N LEU A 169 -3.37 -12.84 13.64
CA LEU A 169 -2.71 -11.62 13.17
C LEU A 169 -3.01 -10.46 14.11
N GLY A 170 -4.27 -10.26 14.49
CA GLY A 170 -4.66 -9.22 15.45
C GLY A 170 -3.91 -9.36 16.78
N TYR A 171 -3.85 -10.57 17.32
CA TYR A 171 -3.11 -10.88 18.56
C TYR A 171 -1.61 -10.57 18.44
N ILE A 172 -0.96 -11.01 17.35
CA ILE A 172 0.47 -10.76 17.11
C ILE A 172 0.73 -9.25 16.97
N LEU A 173 -0.11 -8.53 16.21
CA LEU A 173 0.04 -7.10 15.99
C LEU A 173 -0.17 -6.30 17.28
N ASP A 174 -1.14 -6.69 18.12
CA ASP A 174 -1.33 -6.08 19.44
C ASP A 174 -0.14 -6.34 20.37
N LYS A 175 0.51 -7.51 20.28
CA LYS A 175 1.72 -7.84 21.05
C LYS A 175 2.96 -7.05 20.58
N LEU A 176 3.09 -6.83 19.26
CA LEU A 176 4.18 -6.05 18.66
C LEU A 176 4.00 -4.53 18.88
N GLU A 177 2.77 -4.07 19.07
CA GLU A 177 2.46 -2.73 19.54
C GLU A 177 2.77 -2.61 21.04
N LYS A 178 4.06 -2.41 21.39
CA LYS A 178 4.44 -2.05 22.77
C LYS A 178 3.57 -0.87 23.25
N ARG A 179 2.75 -1.09 24.29
CA ARG A 179 1.79 -0.13 24.86
C ARG A 179 2.44 1.08 25.58
N ASP A 180 3.76 1.25 25.47
CA ASP A 180 4.54 2.26 26.20
C ASP A 180 4.21 3.72 25.80
N ILE A 181 3.31 3.95 24.82
CA ILE A 181 2.91 5.29 24.42
C ILE A 181 1.55 5.63 25.03
N SER A 182 1.54 6.64 25.90
CA SER A 182 0.33 7.14 26.54
C SER A 182 -0.74 7.50 25.49
N PRO A 183 -2.04 7.20 25.73
CA PRO A 183 -3.11 7.53 24.78
C PRO A 183 -3.15 9.02 24.39
N GLY A 184 -2.76 9.90 25.32
CA GLY A 184 -2.70 11.35 25.08
C GLY A 184 -1.71 11.78 24.00
N GLU A 185 -0.57 11.08 23.86
CA GLU A 185 0.42 11.41 22.82
C GLU A 185 -0.08 11.13 21.40
N ALA A 186 -1.03 10.21 21.23
CA ALA A 186 -1.62 9.85 19.94
C ALA A 186 -2.81 10.74 19.53
N ILE A 187 -3.33 11.58 20.43
CA ILE A 187 -4.53 12.44 20.24
C ILE A 187 -4.12 13.89 19.94
N ARG A 188 -3.16 14.08 19.03
CA ARG A 188 -2.72 15.41 18.58
C ARG A 188 -2.15 15.38 17.18
N ARG A 189 -2.21 16.51 16.47
CA ARG A 189 -1.40 16.71 15.27
C ARG A 189 0.00 17.16 15.69
N GLY A 190 1.02 16.60 15.04
CA GLY A 190 2.40 17.03 15.15
C GLY A 190 2.79 17.95 14.00
N THR A 191 3.99 18.49 14.05
CA THR A 191 4.62 19.15 12.90
C THR A 191 5.57 18.19 12.18
N PHE A 192 5.84 18.44 10.91
CA PHE A 192 6.80 17.65 10.14
C PHE A 192 8.19 17.60 10.80
N ALA A 193 8.66 18.73 11.33
CA ALA A 193 9.93 18.80 12.06
C ALA A 193 9.93 17.95 13.35
N GLN A 194 8.83 17.95 14.10
CA GLN A 194 8.68 17.09 15.28
C GLN A 194 8.69 15.60 14.91
N TYR A 195 7.95 15.22 13.86
CA TYR A 195 7.93 13.85 13.35
C TYR A 195 9.32 13.37 12.92
N SER A 196 10.03 14.22 12.16
CA SER A 196 11.39 13.96 11.70
C SER A 196 12.36 13.78 12.89
N LYS A 197 12.31 14.69 13.88
CA LYS A 197 13.12 14.58 15.11
C LYS A 197 12.80 13.32 15.92
N ASP A 198 11.52 12.94 16.01
CA ASP A 198 11.08 11.71 16.68
C ASP A 198 11.61 10.47 15.97
N LEU A 199 11.65 10.48 14.63
CA LEU A 199 12.28 9.44 13.81
C LEU A 199 13.77 9.31 14.17
N GLY A 200 14.46 10.45 14.29
CA GLY A 200 15.88 10.59 14.58
C GLY A 200 16.33 10.30 16.01
N ARG A 201 15.42 9.93 16.93
CA ARG A 201 15.78 9.52 18.31
C ARG A 201 16.62 8.23 18.38
N PHE A 202 16.54 7.40 17.34
CA PHE A 202 17.33 6.18 17.23
C PHE A 202 18.23 6.29 16.00
N GLU A 203 19.53 6.35 16.22
CA GLU A 203 20.51 6.38 15.15
C GLU A 203 21.18 5.02 14.96
N THR A 204 21.53 4.75 13.71
CA THR A 204 22.37 3.62 13.31
C THR A 204 23.52 4.16 12.49
N SER A 205 24.67 3.47 12.47
CA SER A 205 25.75 3.84 11.54
C SER A 205 25.29 3.66 10.10
N TRP A 206 25.91 4.39 9.16
CA TRP A 206 25.65 4.23 7.72
C TRP A 206 25.94 2.81 7.23
N THR A 207 27.03 2.20 7.72
CA THR A 207 27.40 0.82 7.38
C THR A 207 26.33 -0.18 7.82
N HIS A 208 25.82 -0.02 9.05
CA HIS A 208 24.76 -0.90 9.56
C HIS A 208 23.42 -0.67 8.84
N ALA A 209 23.08 0.60 8.55
CA ALA A 209 21.89 0.95 7.78
C ALA A 209 21.95 0.37 6.35
N ALA A 210 23.09 0.46 5.68
CA ALA A 210 23.31 -0.12 4.35
C ALA A 210 23.19 -1.64 4.36
N PHE A 211 23.79 -2.31 5.35
CA PHE A 211 23.67 -3.75 5.53
C PHE A 211 22.22 -4.20 5.72
N LEU A 212 21.47 -3.53 6.60
CA LEU A 212 20.04 -3.83 6.81
C LEU A 212 19.20 -3.54 5.56
N ALA A 213 19.46 -2.43 4.86
CA ALA A 213 18.77 -2.10 3.61
C ALA A 213 19.03 -3.14 2.52
N ALA A 214 20.27 -3.63 2.40
CA ALA A 214 20.64 -4.70 1.48
C ALA A 214 19.91 -6.00 1.80
N ILE A 215 19.82 -6.40 3.07
CA ILE A 215 19.05 -7.57 3.50
C ILE A 215 17.58 -7.44 3.10
N ILE A 216 16.95 -6.29 3.41
CA ILE A 216 15.52 -6.09 3.15
C ILE A 216 15.21 -5.96 1.66
N GLY A 217 16.07 -5.28 0.91
CA GLY A 217 15.97 -5.22 -0.55
C GLY A 217 16.13 -6.60 -1.17
N GLY A 218 17.17 -7.34 -0.79
CA GLY A 218 17.43 -8.69 -1.25
C GLY A 218 16.29 -9.66 -0.92
N LEU A 219 15.74 -9.56 0.30
CA LEU A 219 14.58 -10.34 0.72
C LEU A 219 13.35 -10.07 -0.15
N GLY A 220 13.10 -8.80 -0.49
CA GLY A 220 11.99 -8.43 -1.38
C GLY A 220 12.15 -9.05 -2.78
N LEU A 221 13.36 -9.02 -3.34
CA LEU A 221 13.64 -9.66 -4.64
C LEU A 221 13.55 -11.18 -4.55
N PHE A 222 14.09 -11.79 -3.50
CA PHE A 222 14.02 -13.23 -3.27
C PHE A 222 12.58 -13.74 -3.15
N LEU A 223 11.76 -13.05 -2.36
CA LEU A 223 10.33 -13.35 -2.26
C LEU A 223 9.63 -13.19 -3.62
N THR A 224 10.00 -12.14 -4.38
CA THR A 224 9.47 -11.90 -5.73
C THR A 224 9.82 -13.03 -6.70
N SER A 225 11.02 -13.61 -6.62
CA SER A 225 11.42 -14.74 -7.47
C SER A 225 10.76 -16.05 -7.09
N LEU A 226 10.41 -16.24 -5.81
CA LEU A 226 9.85 -17.50 -5.32
C LEU A 226 8.34 -17.61 -5.44
N VAL A 227 7.63 -16.49 -5.26
CA VAL A 227 6.17 -16.52 -5.16
C VAL A 227 5.54 -16.37 -6.55
N PRO A 228 4.74 -17.35 -6.99
CA PRO A 228 4.15 -17.31 -8.32
C PRO A 228 3.13 -16.17 -8.45
N PRO A 229 2.89 -15.65 -9.68
CA PRO A 229 2.02 -14.49 -9.92
C PRO A 229 0.61 -14.53 -9.33
N PRO A 230 -0.07 -15.67 -9.12
CA PRO A 230 -1.38 -15.69 -8.46
C PRO A 230 -1.34 -15.29 -6.98
N TRP A 231 -0.19 -15.40 -6.33
CA TRP A 231 0.02 -15.15 -4.91
C TRP A 231 0.76 -13.82 -4.64
N SER A 232 1.09 -13.08 -5.70
CA SER A 232 1.88 -11.86 -5.62
C SER A 232 1.24 -10.76 -4.77
N ALA A 233 -0.10 -10.73 -4.68
CA ALA A 233 -0.81 -9.79 -3.82
C ALA A 233 -0.51 -9.97 -2.31
N GLY A 234 -0.10 -11.17 -1.87
CA GLY A 234 0.31 -11.42 -0.49
C GLY A 234 1.75 -10.98 -0.18
N LEU A 235 2.58 -10.81 -1.22
CA LEU A 235 4.01 -10.54 -1.06
C LEU A 235 4.31 -9.28 -0.25
N PRO A 236 3.68 -8.12 -0.51
CA PRO A 236 3.95 -6.93 0.28
C PRO A 236 3.64 -7.10 1.77
N VAL A 237 2.58 -7.84 2.11
CA VAL A 237 2.23 -8.10 3.51
C VAL A 237 3.35 -8.91 4.19
N ILE A 238 3.81 -9.97 3.53
CA ILE A 238 4.92 -10.80 4.02
C ILE A 238 6.19 -9.95 4.13
N HIS A 239 6.49 -9.12 3.15
CA HIS A 239 7.68 -8.25 3.14
C HIS A 239 7.66 -7.23 4.29
N ILE A 240 6.51 -6.59 4.57
CA ILE A 240 6.32 -5.69 5.73
C ILE A 240 6.58 -6.43 7.05
N LEU A 241 6.03 -7.64 7.18
CA LEU A 241 6.17 -8.46 8.39
C LEU A 241 7.63 -8.89 8.61
N LEU A 242 8.30 -9.34 7.55
CA LEU A 242 9.70 -9.75 7.64
C LEU A 242 10.65 -8.59 7.90
N GLU A 243 10.41 -7.40 7.33
CA GLU A 243 11.16 -6.20 7.67
C GLU A 243 11.05 -5.90 9.18
N SER A 244 9.82 -5.91 9.70
CA SER A 244 9.55 -5.69 11.12
C SER A 244 10.24 -6.74 12.00
N LEU A 245 10.24 -8.01 11.57
CA LEU A 245 10.90 -9.10 12.27
C LEU A 245 12.43 -8.95 12.26
N VAL A 246 13.04 -8.67 11.10
CA VAL A 246 14.50 -8.48 10.97
C VAL A 246 14.98 -7.33 11.86
N LEU A 247 14.29 -6.19 11.82
CA LEU A 247 14.62 -5.06 12.69
C LEU A 247 14.49 -5.44 14.17
N SER A 248 13.41 -6.13 14.54
CA SER A 248 13.18 -6.58 15.92
C SER A 248 14.25 -7.58 16.40
N MET A 249 14.61 -8.57 15.59
CA MET A 249 15.64 -9.57 15.93
C MET A 249 17.02 -8.94 16.10
N ARG A 250 17.32 -7.88 15.33
CA ARG A 250 18.56 -7.12 15.45
C ARG A 250 18.54 -6.09 16.57
N GLY A 251 17.43 -5.97 17.32
CA GLY A 251 17.26 -4.95 18.36
C GLY A 251 17.29 -3.52 17.81
N THR A 252 17.04 -3.35 16.52
CA THR A 252 17.11 -2.07 15.83
C THR A 252 15.73 -1.50 15.55
N LYS A 253 15.66 -0.19 15.31
CA LYS A 253 14.45 0.51 14.88
C LYS A 253 14.72 1.18 13.55
N ARG A 254 13.65 1.56 12.84
CA ARG A 254 13.77 2.37 11.62
C ARG A 254 14.37 3.74 11.96
N SER A 255 15.66 3.89 11.72
CA SER A 255 16.41 5.15 11.84
C SER A 255 16.29 5.96 10.55
N PRO A 256 16.54 7.27 10.56
CA PRO A 256 16.57 8.10 9.36
C PRO A 256 17.50 7.55 8.27
N ARG A 257 18.73 7.15 8.62
CA ARG A 257 19.70 6.58 7.67
C ARG A 257 19.26 5.24 7.08
N TYR A 258 18.62 4.39 7.91
CA TYR A 258 18.03 3.15 7.41
C TYR A 258 16.86 3.44 6.47
N ILE A 259 15.95 4.34 6.86
CA ILE A 259 14.78 4.71 6.07
C ILE A 259 15.22 5.30 4.73
N SER A 260 16.25 6.16 4.71
CA SER A 260 16.73 6.79 3.48
C SER A 260 17.27 5.79 2.46
N LEU A 261 17.85 4.68 2.92
CA LEU A 261 18.39 3.64 2.04
C LEU A 261 17.36 2.54 1.71
N SER A 262 16.51 2.18 2.67
CA SER A 262 15.61 1.02 2.55
C SER A 262 14.25 1.35 1.93
N SER A 263 13.70 2.54 2.18
CA SER A 263 12.35 2.88 1.71
C SER A 263 12.21 2.82 0.19
N PRO A 264 13.15 3.35 -0.63
CA PRO A 264 13.04 3.25 -2.08
C PRO A 264 13.00 1.81 -2.56
N LEU A 265 13.83 0.94 -1.98
CA LEU A 265 13.89 -0.49 -2.30
C LEU A 265 12.59 -1.20 -1.91
N PHE A 266 12.11 -0.91 -0.71
CA PHE A 266 10.91 -1.49 -0.14
C PHE A 266 9.67 -1.12 -0.94
N PHE A 267 9.45 0.19 -1.15
CA PHE A 267 8.30 0.68 -1.90
C PHE A 267 8.33 0.25 -3.36
N ALA A 268 9.51 0.08 -3.98
CA ALA A 268 9.62 -0.45 -5.33
C ALA A 268 9.09 -1.90 -5.42
N VAL A 269 9.48 -2.79 -4.52
CA VAL A 269 8.97 -4.18 -4.48
C VAL A 269 7.46 -4.19 -4.27
N VAL A 270 6.96 -3.40 -3.32
CA VAL A 270 5.50 -3.29 -3.08
C VAL A 270 4.77 -2.73 -4.31
N CYS A 271 5.34 -1.71 -4.96
CA CYS A 271 4.77 -1.09 -6.15
C CYS A 271 4.69 -2.07 -7.32
N VAL A 272 5.67 -2.97 -7.51
CA VAL A 272 5.58 -4.01 -8.53
C VAL A 272 4.34 -4.88 -8.34
N HIS A 273 4.12 -5.38 -7.12
CA HIS A 273 3.09 -6.38 -6.87
C HIS A 273 1.68 -5.79 -6.68
N TRP A 274 1.58 -4.64 -6.02
CA TRP A 274 0.29 -3.96 -5.79
C TRP A 274 -0.05 -2.89 -6.83
N GLY A 275 0.89 -2.49 -7.67
CA GLY A 275 0.70 -1.44 -8.68
C GLY A 275 0.97 -1.91 -10.11
N VAL A 276 2.25 -2.12 -10.45
CA VAL A 276 2.68 -2.37 -11.84
C VAL A 276 2.07 -3.65 -12.41
N MET A 277 2.07 -4.75 -11.65
CA MET A 277 1.57 -6.04 -12.14
C MET A 277 0.04 -6.04 -12.37
N PRO A 278 -0.80 -5.47 -11.50
CA PRO A 278 -2.20 -5.23 -11.82
C PRO A 278 -2.40 -4.34 -13.05
N LEU A 279 -1.65 -3.25 -13.16
CA LEU A 279 -1.79 -2.27 -14.25
C LEU A 279 -1.35 -2.82 -15.61
N SER A 280 -0.30 -3.63 -15.66
CA SER A 280 0.19 -4.23 -16.92
C SER A 280 -0.78 -5.25 -17.49
N LYS A 281 -1.62 -5.87 -16.64
CA LYS A 281 -2.66 -6.82 -17.06
C LYS A 281 -3.96 -6.14 -17.45
N ASN A 282 -4.43 -5.18 -16.65
CA ASN A 282 -5.59 -4.37 -16.97
C ASN A 282 -5.53 -3.02 -16.23
N PRO A 283 -5.22 -1.91 -16.93
CA PRO A 283 -5.13 -0.60 -16.30
C PRO A 283 -6.51 -0.02 -15.93
N ARG A 284 -7.60 -0.50 -16.56
CA ARG A 284 -8.97 -0.07 -16.29
C ARG A 284 -9.66 -0.97 -15.28
N LEU A 285 -10.62 -0.42 -14.53
CA LEU A 285 -11.53 -1.27 -13.76
C LEU A 285 -12.35 -2.16 -14.70
N SER A 286 -12.40 -3.46 -14.40
CA SER A 286 -13.29 -4.47 -14.99
C SER A 286 -14.68 -4.47 -14.34
N ILE A 287 -14.81 -3.93 -13.12
CA ILE A 287 -16.10 -3.74 -12.45
C ILE A 287 -16.74 -2.41 -12.83
N THR A 288 -18.07 -2.30 -12.72
CA THR A 288 -18.76 -1.04 -12.99
C THR A 288 -18.33 0.05 -11.99
N PRO A 289 -18.28 1.33 -12.42
CA PRO A 289 -17.94 2.44 -11.53
C PRO A 289 -18.80 2.51 -10.26
N SER A 290 -20.10 2.26 -10.38
CA SER A 290 -21.03 2.22 -9.24
C SER A 290 -20.69 1.10 -8.25
N TYR A 291 -20.33 -0.08 -8.74
CA TYR A 291 -19.91 -1.20 -7.89
C TYR A 291 -18.61 -0.89 -7.15
N PHE A 292 -17.63 -0.27 -7.83
CA PHE A 292 -16.40 0.20 -7.19
C PHE A 292 -16.67 1.19 -6.06
N LEU A 293 -17.52 2.19 -6.29
CA LEU A 293 -17.90 3.15 -5.24
C LEU A 293 -18.66 2.48 -4.09
N GLY A 294 -19.48 1.47 -4.38
CA GLY A 294 -20.11 0.63 -3.36
C GLY A 294 -19.09 -0.06 -2.45
N LEU A 295 -18.00 -0.59 -3.02
CA LEU A 295 -16.90 -1.19 -2.26
C LEU A 295 -16.11 -0.16 -1.43
N VAL A 296 -15.91 1.06 -1.94
CA VAL A 296 -15.30 2.18 -1.20
C VAL A 296 -16.12 2.51 0.05
N LEU A 297 -17.45 2.54 -0.07
CA LEU A 297 -18.37 2.77 1.05
C LEU A 297 -18.43 1.57 2.00
N LEU A 298 -18.41 0.34 1.47
CA LEU A 298 -18.33 -0.87 2.28
C LEU A 298 -17.04 -0.90 3.13
N SER A 299 -15.91 -0.51 2.56
CA SER A 299 -14.64 -0.37 3.29
C SER A 299 -14.77 0.62 4.45
N ARG A 300 -15.43 1.77 4.23
CA ARG A 300 -15.73 2.74 5.30
C ARG A 300 -16.60 2.12 6.39
N PHE A 301 -17.66 1.40 6.01
CA PHE A 301 -18.54 0.71 6.95
C PHE A 301 -17.77 -0.32 7.78
N LEU A 302 -16.89 -1.12 7.17
CA LEU A 302 -16.06 -2.10 7.85
C LEU A 302 -15.14 -1.44 8.89
N LEU A 303 -14.52 -0.31 8.57
CA LEU A 303 -13.75 0.46 9.54
C LEU A 303 -14.61 0.91 10.73
N ASP A 304 -15.76 1.51 10.46
CA ASP A 304 -16.66 2.00 11.51
C ASP A 304 -17.16 0.85 12.39
N ALA A 305 -17.47 -0.31 11.80
CA ALA A 305 -17.81 -1.52 12.54
C ALA A 305 -16.64 -2.00 13.43
N HIS A 306 -15.40 -1.98 12.94
CA HIS A 306 -14.22 -2.32 13.76
C HIS A 306 -14.04 -1.37 14.94
N LEU A 307 -14.23 -0.06 14.73
CA LEU A 307 -14.13 0.96 15.79
C LEU A 307 -15.21 0.82 16.85
N LEU A 308 -16.40 0.34 16.47
CA LEU A 308 -17.52 0.12 17.39
C LEU A 308 -17.41 -1.20 18.16
N THR A 309 -16.79 -2.22 17.56
CA THR A 309 -16.71 -3.58 18.11
C THR A 309 -15.32 -3.86 18.70
N ILE A 310 -14.39 -4.37 17.89
CA ILE A 310 -13.08 -4.88 18.29
C ILE A 310 -12.20 -3.76 18.89
N LEU A 311 -12.30 -2.54 18.35
CA LEU A 311 -11.46 -1.41 18.72
C LEU A 311 -12.19 -0.38 19.59
N ARG A 312 -13.29 -0.77 20.23
CA ARG A 312 -14.15 0.11 21.04
C ARG A 312 -13.39 0.88 22.13
N LEU A 313 -12.35 0.28 22.71
CA LEU A 313 -11.58 0.85 23.81
C LEU A 313 -10.43 1.78 23.34
N ARG A 314 -10.19 1.88 22.03
CA ARG A 314 -9.10 2.70 21.45
C ARG A 314 -9.58 4.13 21.20
N SER A 315 -9.55 4.96 22.24
CA SER A 315 -9.98 6.37 22.17
C SER A 315 -9.21 7.19 21.13
N GLU A 316 -7.93 6.87 20.90
CA GLU A 316 -7.08 7.51 19.89
C GLU A 316 -7.57 7.25 18.46
N LEU A 317 -8.12 6.06 18.18
CA LEU A 317 -8.65 5.71 16.86
C LEU A 317 -10.04 6.31 16.64
N LYS A 318 -10.84 6.44 17.71
CA LYS A 318 -12.11 7.19 17.66
C LYS A 318 -11.86 8.68 17.43
N TRP A 319 -10.84 9.24 18.05
CA TRP A 319 -10.43 10.61 17.81
C TRP A 319 -9.95 10.81 16.37
N SER A 320 -9.10 9.92 15.83
CA SER A 320 -8.64 10.04 14.44
C SER A 320 -9.81 9.93 13.46
N ARG A 321 -10.76 9.03 13.72
CA ARG A 321 -11.97 8.88 12.92
C ARG A 321 -12.81 10.17 12.85
N LYS A 322 -12.89 10.93 13.94
CA LYS A 322 -13.65 12.18 14.04
C LYS A 322 -12.90 13.38 13.44
N ASN A 323 -11.58 13.46 13.61
CA ASN A 323 -10.82 14.69 13.38
C ASN A 323 -9.83 14.64 12.20
N ILE A 324 -9.48 13.44 11.74
CA ILE A 324 -8.42 13.23 10.74
C ILE A 324 -8.99 12.56 9.49
N LEU A 325 -9.75 11.48 9.65
CA LEU A 325 -10.25 10.71 8.53
C LEU A 325 -11.36 11.44 7.78
N ILE A 326 -11.57 11.07 6.51
CA ILE A 326 -12.67 11.62 5.71
C ILE A 326 -14.01 11.23 6.36
N SER A 327 -14.83 12.22 6.69
CA SER A 327 -16.17 11.99 7.23
C SER A 327 -17.05 11.25 6.21
N THR A 328 -17.95 10.37 6.64
CA THR A 328 -18.84 9.62 5.74
C THR A 328 -19.66 10.51 4.80
N PRO A 329 -20.23 11.67 5.24
CA PRO A 329 -20.94 12.57 4.33
C PRO A 329 -20.04 13.12 3.22
N ARG A 330 -18.81 13.53 3.56
CA ARG A 330 -17.83 13.99 2.56
C ARG A 330 -17.43 12.87 1.59
N LEU A 331 -17.24 11.65 2.08
CA LEU A 331 -16.93 10.49 1.23
C LEU A 331 -18.07 10.22 0.25
N LEU A 332 -19.33 10.24 0.73
CA LEU A 332 -20.51 10.11 -0.14
C LEU A 332 -20.56 11.21 -1.20
N ALA A 333 -20.35 12.47 -0.81
CA ALA A 333 -20.29 13.59 -1.76
C ALA A 333 -19.19 13.39 -2.81
N MET A 334 -18.00 12.94 -2.42
CA MET A 334 -16.91 12.60 -3.35
C MET A 334 -17.32 11.46 -4.29
N CYS A 335 -17.98 10.41 -3.80
CA CYS A 335 -18.50 9.32 -4.63
C CYS A 335 -19.53 9.84 -5.66
N PHE A 336 -20.46 10.71 -5.25
CA PHE A 336 -21.42 11.32 -6.16
C PHE A 336 -20.73 12.16 -7.24
N VAL A 337 -19.78 13.01 -6.86
CA VAL A 337 -19.02 13.83 -7.82
C VAL A 337 -18.23 12.96 -8.79
N MET A 338 -17.52 11.92 -8.31
CA MET A 338 -16.79 11.00 -9.17
C MET A 338 -17.72 10.26 -10.14
N LEU A 339 -18.89 9.82 -9.68
CA LEU A 339 -19.87 9.14 -10.54
C LEU A 339 -20.47 10.09 -11.58
N PHE A 340 -20.72 11.35 -11.20
CA PHE A 340 -21.18 12.38 -12.14
C PHE A 340 -20.13 12.66 -13.22
N LEU A 341 -18.86 12.82 -12.84
CA LEU A 341 -17.76 12.99 -13.79
C LEU A 341 -17.57 11.77 -14.71
N GLU A 342 -17.77 10.57 -14.17
CA GLU A 342 -17.77 9.33 -14.96
C GLU A 342 -18.87 9.36 -16.03
N ASN A 343 -20.09 9.76 -15.65
CA ASN A 343 -21.23 9.86 -16.56
C ASN A 343 -21.07 10.96 -17.61
N LEU A 344 -20.29 12.01 -17.33
CA LEU A 344 -19.90 13.03 -18.30
C LEU A 344 -18.77 12.58 -19.25
N GLY A 345 -18.22 11.37 -19.08
CA GLY A 345 -17.18 10.83 -19.94
C GLY A 345 -15.75 11.16 -19.53
N VAL A 346 -15.51 11.72 -18.35
CA VAL A 346 -14.15 12.02 -17.83
C VAL A 346 -13.41 10.73 -17.43
N MET A 347 -14.12 9.62 -17.21
CA MET A 347 -13.58 8.29 -16.92
C MET A 347 -12.66 8.22 -15.67
N VAL A 348 -12.88 9.09 -14.67
CA VAL A 348 -12.07 9.18 -13.45
C VAL A 348 -12.04 7.86 -12.68
N ILE A 349 -13.19 7.18 -12.57
CA ILE A 349 -13.31 5.92 -11.85
C ILE A 349 -12.71 4.79 -12.69
N THR A 350 -12.99 4.77 -13.99
CA THR A 350 -12.43 3.76 -14.91
C THR A 350 -10.89 3.73 -14.86
N TYR A 351 -10.22 4.88 -14.73
CA TYR A 351 -8.75 5.00 -14.64
C TYR A 351 -8.24 5.24 -13.22
N ILE A 352 -9.00 4.89 -12.19
CA ILE A 352 -8.57 5.16 -10.81
C ILE A 352 -7.30 4.39 -10.42
N LYS A 353 -7.08 3.19 -10.98
CA LYS A 353 -5.92 2.34 -10.66
C LYS A 353 -4.58 3.02 -10.95
N PRO A 354 -4.29 3.50 -12.18
CA PRO A 354 -3.01 4.16 -12.46
C PRO A 354 -2.83 5.46 -11.65
N LEU A 355 -3.91 6.23 -11.45
CA LEU A 355 -3.88 7.42 -10.60
C LEU A 355 -3.50 7.06 -9.15
N SER A 356 -4.09 6.00 -8.62
CA SER A 356 -3.86 5.54 -7.26
C SER A 356 -2.43 5.03 -7.07
N VAL A 357 -1.88 4.30 -8.04
CA VAL A 357 -0.48 3.85 -7.96
C VAL A 357 0.46 5.05 -7.93
N LEU A 358 0.25 6.05 -8.78
CA LEU A 358 1.08 7.26 -8.78
C LEU A 358 0.99 8.01 -7.44
N VAL A 359 -0.23 8.26 -6.97
CA VAL A 359 -0.46 9.03 -5.75
C VAL A 359 0.03 8.27 -4.51
N PHE A 360 -0.32 6.99 -4.38
CA PHE A 360 0.00 6.22 -3.17
C PHE A 360 1.49 5.90 -3.06
N PHE A 361 2.14 5.48 -4.14
CA PHE A 361 3.57 5.20 -4.07
C PHE A 361 4.41 6.47 -4.10
N GLY A 362 4.02 7.49 -4.88
CA GLY A 362 4.70 8.78 -4.90
C GLY A 362 4.67 9.49 -3.54
N LEU A 363 3.47 9.67 -2.96
CA LEU A 363 3.32 10.31 -1.65
C LEU A 363 3.88 9.44 -0.52
N GLY A 364 3.77 8.11 -0.62
CA GLY A 364 4.30 7.18 0.36
C GLY A 364 5.81 7.30 0.49
N ILE A 365 6.53 7.30 -0.64
CA ILE A 365 7.98 7.48 -0.67
C ILE A 365 8.34 8.87 -0.17
N ALA A 366 7.77 9.93 -0.74
CA ALA A 366 8.09 11.31 -0.36
C ALA A 366 7.83 11.60 1.13
N GLY A 367 6.77 11.03 1.72
CA GLY A 367 6.46 11.22 3.14
C GLY A 367 7.49 10.57 4.08
N TYR A 368 7.86 9.31 3.83
CA TYR A 368 8.82 8.59 4.65
C TYR A 368 10.27 9.05 4.41
N MET A 369 10.64 9.23 3.15
CA MET A 369 11.95 9.75 2.74
C MET A 369 12.14 11.17 3.21
N GLY A 370 11.16 12.05 2.99
CA GLY A 370 11.26 13.45 3.37
C GLY A 370 11.54 13.61 4.87
N ALA A 371 10.84 12.86 5.72
CA ALA A 371 11.06 12.92 7.15
C ALA A 371 12.47 12.44 7.56
N ALA A 372 13.01 11.43 6.87
CA ALA A 372 14.36 10.94 7.12
C ALA A 372 15.45 11.88 6.58
N ALA A 373 15.28 12.36 5.35
CA ALA A 373 16.18 13.30 4.70
C ALA A 373 16.26 14.62 5.48
N TYR A 374 15.13 15.08 6.03
CA TYR A 374 15.09 16.27 6.87
C TYR A 374 15.94 16.11 8.14
N ASP A 375 15.83 14.98 8.84
CA ASP A 375 16.61 14.74 10.07
C ASP A 375 18.12 14.68 9.76
N ILE A 376 18.50 13.96 8.69
CA ILE A 376 19.88 13.86 8.23
C ILE A 376 20.43 15.25 7.87
N ALA A 377 19.67 16.03 7.11
CA ALA A 377 20.02 17.38 6.69
C ALA A 377 20.14 18.35 7.87
N ALA A 378 19.20 18.30 8.83
CA ALA A 378 19.22 19.17 10.00
C ALA A 378 20.42 18.89 10.92
N LYS A 379 20.89 17.65 10.98
CA LYS A 379 22.03 17.24 11.81
C LYS A 379 23.40 17.55 11.21
N LEU A 380 23.50 17.88 9.92
CA LEU A 380 24.76 18.29 9.28
C LEU A 380 25.39 19.53 9.91
N THR A 381 24.61 20.34 10.63
CA THR A 381 25.10 21.49 11.42
C THR A 381 26.04 21.10 12.57
N TYR A 382 26.05 19.83 13.01
CA TYR A 382 26.86 19.35 14.13
C TYR A 382 28.18 18.68 13.72
N ILE A 383 28.47 18.55 12.42
CA ILE A 383 29.69 17.90 11.90
C ILE A 383 30.63 18.94 11.24
N GLY A 384 30.68 20.16 11.79
CA GLY A 384 31.51 21.24 11.25
C GLY A 384 32.25 22.02 12.32
N VAL A 385 33.31 21.42 12.89
CA VAL A 385 34.71 21.73 12.53
C VAL A 385 35.45 20.41 12.44
#